data_AF-A0A923A4S1-F1
#
_entry.id   AF-A0A923A4S1-F1
#
_cell.length_a   1.000
_cell.length_b   1.000
_cell.length_c   1.000
_cell.angle_alpha   90.00
_cell.angle_beta   90.00
_cell.angle_gamma   90.00
#
_symmetry.space_group_name_H-M   'P 1'
#
loop_
_entity.id
_entity.type
_entity.pdbx_description
1 polymer ?
#
loop_
_entity_poly.entity_id
_entity_poly.type
_entity_poly.pdbx_seq_one_letter_code
_entity_poly.pdbx_strand_id
1 'polypeptide(L)'
;MDIIELGRQSLADPFWPVKVKTGREKEIIKCIRCQQCYVEFGANHFLDCAVNPLTGREKYFPELWLGDTRFGKRLDKVFKKMEGFPQI
;
A
#
# COMPACT_ATOMS: atom_id res chain seq x y z
N MET A 1 5.63 -24.05 -11.84
CA MET A 1 5.03 -22.87 -11.19
C MET A 1 5.79 -21.68 -11.75
N ASP A 2 5.13 -20.84 -12.52
CA ASP A 2 5.80 -19.79 -13.31
C ASP A 2 5.60 -18.39 -12.71
N ILE A 3 4.65 -18.26 -11.79
CA ILE A 3 4.27 -17.03 -11.11
C ILE A 3 4.15 -17.33 -9.61
N ILE A 4 4.68 -16.43 -8.78
CA ILE A 4 4.49 -16.44 -7.33
C ILE A 4 3.40 -15.42 -6.98
N GLU A 5 2.31 -15.90 -6.39
CA GLU A 5 1.24 -15.05 -5.89
C GLU A 5 1.51 -14.65 -4.43
N LEU A 6 1.38 -13.36 -4.12
CA LEU A 6 1.52 -12.82 -2.77
C LEU A 6 0.19 -12.22 -2.31
N GLY A 7 -0.60 -13.02 -1.59
CA GLY A 7 -1.81 -12.54 -0.91
C GLY A 7 -1.47 -11.66 0.31
N ARG A 8 -1.65 -12.18 1.53
CA ARG A 8 -1.40 -11.43 2.79
C ARG A 8 0.02 -10.84 2.91
N GLN A 9 1.00 -11.44 2.23
CA GLN A 9 2.37 -10.94 2.23
C GLN A 9 2.52 -9.61 1.48
N SER A 10 1.72 -9.34 0.44
CA SER A 10 1.75 -8.05 -0.27
C SER A 10 1.14 -6.92 0.58
N LEU A 11 0.16 -7.24 1.43
CA LEU A 11 -0.39 -6.31 2.42
C LEU A 11 0.65 -5.97 3.51
N ALA A 12 1.34 -6.98 4.04
CA ALA A 12 2.36 -6.79 5.06
C ALA A 12 3.58 -6.01 4.54
N ASP A 13 3.98 -6.23 3.28
CA ASP A 13 5.12 -5.55 2.67
C ASP A 13 4.90 -5.31 1.16
N PRO A 14 4.39 -4.13 0.78
CA PRO A 14 4.21 -3.77 -0.63
C PRO A 14 5.53 -3.75 -1.43
N PHE A 15 6.66 -3.51 -0.75
CA PHE A 15 7.99 -3.43 -1.37
C PHE A 15 8.72 -4.78 -1.39
N TRP A 16 8.05 -5.87 -1.02
CA TRP A 16 8.61 -7.23 -1.03
C TRP A 16 9.35 -7.56 -2.34
N PRO A 17 8.80 -7.30 -3.55
CA PRO A 17 9.50 -7.66 -4.78
C PRO A 17 10.80 -6.88 -4.99
N VAL A 18 10.83 -5.61 -4.58
CA VAL A 18 12.01 -4.75 -4.68
C VAL A 18 13.08 -5.21 -3.69
N LYS A 19 12.69 -5.53 -2.45
CA LYS A 19 13.63 -6.01 -1.43
C LYS A 19 14.26 -7.34 -1.83
N VAL A 20 13.49 -8.28 -2.37
CA VAL A 20 14.01 -9.55 -2.91
C VAL A 20 14.94 -9.30 -4.09
N LYS A 21 14.54 -8.47 -5.06
CA LYS A 21 15.39 -8.15 -6.22
C LYS A 21 16.71 -7.48 -5.84
N THR A 22 16.73 -6.75 -4.72
CA THR A 22 17.90 -5.97 -4.26
C THR A 22 18.73 -6.67 -3.18
N GLY A 23 18.44 -7.94 -2.84
CA GLY A 23 19.19 -8.67 -1.81
C GLY A 23 18.98 -8.14 -0.39
N ARG A 24 17.84 -7.49 -0.13
CA ARG A 24 17.47 -6.90 1.17
C ARG A 24 16.44 -7.75 1.89
N GLU A 25 16.59 -9.08 1.85
CA GLU A 25 15.59 -10.01 2.40
C GLU A 25 15.43 -9.87 3.92
N LYS A 26 16.47 -9.39 4.61
CA LYS A 26 16.42 -9.11 6.06
C LYS A 26 15.49 -7.95 6.42
N GLU A 27 15.19 -7.07 5.47
CA GLU A 27 14.29 -5.92 5.66
C GLU A 27 12.83 -6.26 5.31
N ILE A 28 12.55 -7.50 4.88
CA ILE A 28 11.20 -7.93 4.54
C ILE A 28 10.34 -7.99 5.80
N ILE A 29 9.22 -7.26 5.77
CA ILE A 29 8.21 -7.32 6.82
C ILE A 29 7.35 -8.55 6.55
N LYS A 30 7.57 -9.62 7.33
CA LYS A 30 6.87 -10.89 7.13
C LYS A 30 5.45 -10.83 7.69
N CYS A 31 4.49 -11.35 6.94
CA CYS A 31 3.14 -11.55 7.46
C CYS A 31 3.16 -12.52 8.64
N ILE A 32 2.59 -12.10 9.77
CA ILE A 32 2.48 -12.94 10.99
C ILE A 32 1.24 -13.84 11.01
N ARG A 33 0.44 -13.85 9.93
CA ARG A 33 -0.78 -14.67 9.77
C ARG A 33 -1.84 -14.45 10.87
N CYS A 34 -1.96 -13.22 11.35
CA CYS A 34 -2.89 -12.86 12.43
C CYS A 34 -4.37 -12.74 12.00
N GLN A 35 -4.68 -12.83 10.71
CA GLN A 35 -6.05 -12.73 10.15
C GLN A 35 -6.76 -11.38 10.34
N GLN A 36 -6.13 -10.35 10.91
CA GLN A 36 -6.74 -9.02 11.07
C GLN A 36 -7.30 -8.46 9.76
N CYS A 37 -6.53 -8.58 8.67
CA CYS A 37 -6.96 -8.15 7.34
C CYS A 37 -8.22 -8.88 6.84
N TYR A 38 -8.45 -10.12 7.28
CA TYR A 38 -9.64 -10.88 6.90
C TYR A 38 -10.86 -10.49 7.76
N VAL A 39 -10.64 -10.20 9.05
CA VAL A 39 -11.70 -9.74 9.95
C VAL A 39 -12.25 -8.39 9.50
N GLU A 40 -11.39 -7.41 9.22
CA GLU A 40 -11.82 -6.09 8.75
C GLU A 40 -12.52 -6.17 7.38
N PHE A 41 -12.04 -7.05 6.48
CA PHE A 41 -12.70 -7.31 5.21
C PHE A 41 -14.12 -7.84 5.40
N GLY A 42 -14.33 -8.77 6.34
CA GLY A 42 -15.66 -9.29 6.67
C GLY A 42 -16.58 -8.27 7.35
N ALA A 43 -16.03 -7.26 8.02
CA ALA A 43 -16.76 -6.20 8.70
C ALA A 43 -17.19 -5.03 7.79
N ASN A 44 -16.92 -5.08 6.48
CA ASN A 44 -17.07 -3.96 5.54
C ASN A 44 -16.30 -2.69 5.97
N HIS A 45 -15.19 -2.87 6.68
CA HIS A 45 -14.28 -1.80 7.04
C HIS A 45 -13.15 -1.65 6.02
N PHE A 46 -12.40 -0.55 6.13
CA PHE A 46 -11.13 -0.44 5.42
C PHE A 46 -10.18 -1.54 5.88
N LEU A 47 -9.52 -2.18 4.92
CA LEU A 47 -8.58 -3.26 5.16
C LEU A 47 -7.44 -2.78 6.07
N ASP A 48 -7.23 -3.43 7.22
CA ASP A 48 -6.12 -3.13 8.12
C ASP A 48 -5.17 -4.33 8.26
N CYS A 49 -3.88 -4.06 8.49
CA CYS A 49 -2.86 -5.07 8.67
C CYS A 49 -2.08 -4.82 9.97
N ALA A 50 -2.03 -5.82 10.85
CA ALA A 50 -1.41 -5.68 12.17
C ALA A 50 0.09 -5.33 12.14
N VAL A 51 0.80 -5.70 11.07
CA VAL A 51 2.23 -5.40 10.90
C VAL A 51 2.50 -4.23 9.94
N ASN A 52 1.46 -3.78 9.23
CA ASN A 52 1.54 -2.65 8.31
C ASN A 52 0.29 -1.77 8.50
N PRO A 53 0.31 -0.83 9.48
CA PRO A 53 -0.84 0.02 9.78
C PRO A 53 -1.17 1.03 8.66
N LEU A 54 -0.32 1.14 7.63
CA LEU A 54 -0.57 1.98 6.46
C LEU A 54 -1.50 1.30 5.44
N THR A 55 -1.66 -0.03 5.49
CA THR A 55 -2.60 -0.76 4.63
C THR A 55 -4.01 -0.19 4.80
N GLY A 56 -4.66 0.15 3.69
CA GLY A 56 -6.00 0.74 3.68
C GLY A 56 -6.09 2.21 4.09
N ARG A 57 -4.96 2.84 4.43
CA ARG A 57 -4.86 4.26 4.83
C ARG A 57 -3.97 5.08 3.90
N GLU A 58 -3.54 4.51 2.77
CA GLU A 58 -2.55 5.10 1.85
C GLU A 58 -2.99 6.46 1.30
N LYS A 59 -4.30 6.70 1.18
CA LYS A 59 -4.87 7.99 0.75
C LYS A 59 -4.46 9.16 1.65
N TYR A 60 -4.21 8.90 2.93
CA TYR A 60 -3.86 9.93 3.92
C TYR A 60 -2.36 10.25 3.96
N PHE A 61 -1.53 9.50 3.22
CA PHE A 61 -0.08 9.67 3.15
C PHE A 61 0.32 10.04 1.72
N PRO A 62 0.07 11.30 1.31
CA PRO A 62 0.35 11.73 -0.06
C PRO A 62 1.82 11.55 -0.45
N GLU A 63 2.77 11.61 0.48
CA GLU A 63 4.19 11.30 0.27
C GLU A 63 4.47 9.89 -0.29
N LEU A 64 3.57 8.92 -0.11
CA LEU A 64 3.69 7.58 -0.71
C LEU A 64 3.35 7.58 -2.20
N TRP A 65 2.60 8.59 -2.67
CA TRP A 65 2.16 8.76 -4.07
C TRP A 65 2.89 9.91 -4.78
N LEU A 66 3.37 10.87 -4.01
CA LEU A 66 4.04 12.08 -4.45
C LEU A 66 5.55 11.83 -4.49
N GLY A 67 6.00 11.46 -5.68
CA GLY A 67 7.41 11.44 -6.07
C GLY A 67 7.53 11.66 -7.56
N ASP A 68 8.76 11.82 -8.06
CA ASP A 68 9.12 12.12 -9.46
C ASP A 68 8.67 11.05 -10.50
N THR A 69 7.89 10.08 -10.05
CA THR A 69 7.24 9.06 -10.85
C THR A 69 6.25 9.67 -11.86
N ARG A 70 6.06 8.99 -13.00
CA ARG A 70 5.10 9.40 -14.03
C ARG A 70 3.67 9.51 -13.49
N PHE A 71 3.33 8.70 -12.48
CA PHE A 71 2.04 8.73 -11.81
C PHE A 71 1.93 9.92 -10.84
N GLY A 72 2.98 10.20 -10.06
CA GLY A 72 3.06 11.38 -9.19
C GLY A 72 2.85 12.68 -9.97
N LYS A 73 3.53 12.85 -11.11
CA LYS A 73 3.34 14.01 -12.01
C LYS A 73 1.91 14.14 -12.54
N ARG A 74 1.23 13.02 -12.77
CA ARG A 74 -0.17 13.00 -13.23
C ARG A 74 -1.13 13.34 -12.09
N LEU A 75 -0.89 12.81 -10.89
CA LEU A 75 -1.65 13.09 -9.68
C LEU A 75 -1.50 14.56 -9.26
N ASP A 76 -0.30 15.13 -9.27
CA ASP A 76 -0.05 16.55 -9.00
C ASP A 76 -0.91 17.44 -9.90
N LYS A 77 -1.01 17.08 -11.18
CA LYS A 77 -1.85 17.80 -12.15
C LYS A 77 -3.35 17.66 -11.85
N VAL A 78 -3.78 16.54 -11.27
CA VAL A 78 -5.17 16.32 -10.86
C VAL A 78 -5.47 17.05 -9.54
N PHE A 79 -4.61 16.95 -8.55
CA PHE A 79 -4.74 17.64 -7.26
C PHE A 79 -4.76 19.17 -7.43
N LYS A 80 -3.86 19.74 -8.24
CA LYS A 80 -3.90 21.19 -8.60
C LYS A 80 -5.19 21.61 -9.28
N LYS A 81 -5.85 20.71 -10.02
CA LYS A 81 -7.16 20.98 -10.61
C LYS A 81 -8.30 20.87 -9.59
N MET A 82 -8.12 20.06 -8.55
CA MET A 82 -9.10 19.81 -7.50
C MET A 82 -9.06 20.83 -6.36
N GLU A 83 -7.98 21.61 -6.20
CA GLU A 83 -7.85 22.68 -5.18
C GLU A 83 -8.96 23.74 -5.22
N GLY A 84 -9.63 23.93 -6.36
CA GLY A 84 -10.73 24.89 -6.52
C GLY A 84 -12.13 24.29 -6.40
N PHE A 85 -12.26 22.99 -6.15
CA PHE A 85 -13.57 22.33 -6.03
C PHE A 85 -14.00 22.23 -4.55
N PRO A 86 -15.27 22.55 -4.22
CA PRO A 86 -15.77 22.33 -2.87
C PRO A 86 -15.68 20.84 -2.55
N GLN A 87 -14.90 20.51 -1.52
CA GLN A 87 -14.81 19.16 -1.00
C GLN A 87 -16.11 18.90 -0.20
N ILE A 88 -16.85 17.85 -0.59
CA ILE A 88 -18.04 17.37 0.14
C ILE A 88 -17.60 16.61 1.38
#